data_AF-A0A3K0WHQ4-F1
#
_entry.id   AF-A0A3K0WHQ4-F1
#
_cell.length_a   1.000
_cell.length_b   1.000
_cell.length_c   1.000
_cell.angle_alpha   90.00
_cell.angle_beta   90.00
_cell.angle_gamma   90.00
#
_symmetry.space_group_name_H-M   'P 1'
#
loop_
_entity.id
_entity.type
_entity.pdbx_description
1 polymer ?
#
loop_
_entity_poly.entity_id
_entity_poly.type
_entity_poly.pdbx_seq_one_letter_code
_entity_poly.pdbx_strand_id
1 'polypeptide(L)'
;NRVVVYMGDDQKFEYIYKFVSEGKFNPQDRKANMHLLEKGTLYVAKFNDDGKGEWLPLVFGQNGLDASKGFENQGDLLIKTRLAADAVGATKMDRPEWIAVDPYHAGSVYCTL
;
A
#
# COMPACT_ATOMS: atom_id res chain seq x y z
N ASN A 1 -13.85 10.43 -1.14
CA ASN A 1 -13.43 10.81 0.23
C ASN A 1 -13.13 9.58 1.09
N ARG A 2 -12.26 8.67 0.63
CA ARG A 2 -11.69 7.61 1.47
C ARG A 2 -10.30 8.08 1.90
N VAL A 3 -9.83 7.62 3.05
CA VAL A 3 -8.48 7.92 3.52
C VAL A 3 -7.49 7.11 2.69
N VAL A 4 -6.40 7.75 2.27
CA VAL A 4 -5.28 7.11 1.57
C VAL A 4 -4.01 7.43 2.34
N VAL A 5 -3.19 6.42 2.60
CA VAL A 5 -1.88 6.57 3.25
C VAL A 5 -0.83 5.95 2.33
N TYR A 6 0.12 6.75 1.85
CA TYR A 6 1.29 6.26 1.13
C TYR A 6 2.44 6.04 2.12
N MET A 7 3.20 4.96 1.95
CA MET A 7 4.25 4.54 2.91
C MET A 7 5.47 4.01 2.14
N GLY A 8 6.68 4.43 2.52
CA GLY A 8 7.94 3.85 2.05
C GLY A 8 8.48 2.82 3.04
N ASP A 9 9.17 1.81 2.55
CA ASP A 9 9.96 0.87 3.33
C ASP A 9 11.45 1.13 3.08
N ASP A 10 12.09 1.88 3.99
CA ASP A 10 13.47 2.34 3.86
C ASP A 10 14.50 1.23 4.09
N GLN A 11 14.59 0.33 3.12
CA GLN A 11 15.66 -0.64 2.98
C GLN A 11 15.90 -0.87 1.48
N LYS A 12 17.15 -1.17 1.12
CA LYS A 12 17.49 -1.46 -0.27
C LYS A 12 16.64 -2.63 -0.77
N PHE A 13 16.07 -2.44 -1.96
CA PHE A 13 15.26 -3.44 -2.65
C PHE A 13 13.95 -3.82 -1.94
N GLU A 14 13.41 -2.93 -1.11
CA GLU A 14 12.03 -3.01 -0.59
C GLU A 14 11.11 -2.03 -1.34
N TYR A 15 9.94 -1.70 -0.79
CA TYR A 15 8.78 -1.30 -1.59
C TYR A 15 8.11 0.01 -1.17
N ILE A 16 7.31 0.57 -2.09
CA ILE A 16 6.35 1.64 -1.80
C ILE A 16 4.95 1.02 -1.68
N TYR A 17 4.24 1.39 -0.61
CA TYR A 17 2.90 0.90 -0.28
C TYR A 17 1.86 2.00 -0.29
N LYS A 18 0.60 1.59 -0.42
CA LYS A 18 -0.58 2.44 -0.34
C LYS A 18 -1.69 1.74 0.42
N PHE A 19 -2.18 2.32 1.50
CA PHE A 19 -3.42 1.89 2.14
C PHE A 19 -4.60 2.74 1.67
N VAL A 20 -5.76 2.12 1.44
CA VAL A 20 -7.03 2.80 1.17
C VAL A 20 -8.09 2.29 2.13
N SER A 21 -8.68 3.18 2.93
CA SER A 21 -9.73 2.81 3.88
C SER A 21 -10.98 2.28 3.18
N GLU A 22 -11.72 1.38 3.82
CA GLU A 22 -13.06 0.99 3.37
C GLU A 22 -14.06 2.13 3.63
N GLY A 23 -13.99 2.71 4.83
CA GLY A 23 -14.83 3.83 5.26
C GLY A 23 -14.46 5.16 4.59
N LYS A 24 -15.39 6.13 4.68
CA LYS A 24 -15.20 7.50 4.20
C LYS A 24 -14.83 8.43 5.36
N PHE A 25 -13.94 9.39 5.10
CA PHE A 25 -13.61 10.44 6.05
C PHE A 25 -14.78 11.42 6.21
N ASN A 26 -15.11 11.74 7.47
CA ASN A 26 -16.12 12.73 7.84
C ASN A 26 -15.46 13.93 8.56
N PRO A 27 -15.29 15.09 7.90
CA PRO A 27 -14.66 16.25 8.53
C PRO A 27 -15.43 16.82 9.73
N GLN A 28 -16.72 16.49 9.87
CA GLN A 28 -17.59 16.98 10.93
C GLN A 28 -17.69 16.03 12.13
N ASP A 29 -17.18 14.80 12.02
CA ASP A 29 -17.28 13.78 13.08
C ASP A 29 -15.96 13.04 13.29
N ARG A 30 -15.19 13.49 14.27
CA ARG A 30 -13.93 12.85 14.67
C ARG A 30 -14.13 11.42 15.17
N LYS A 31 -15.24 11.12 15.87
CA LYS A 31 -15.46 9.78 16.43
C LYS A 31 -15.71 8.77 15.30
N ALA A 32 -16.48 9.16 14.28
CA ALA A 32 -16.67 8.34 13.08
C ALA A 32 -15.36 7.99 12.36
N ASN A 33 -14.32 8.84 12.51
CA ASN A 33 -13.04 8.64 11.84
C ASN A 33 -12.04 7.75 12.61
N MET A 34 -12.28 7.45 13.89
CA MET A 34 -11.31 6.80 14.77
C MET A 34 -10.88 5.40 14.30
N HIS A 35 -11.74 4.71 13.55
CA HIS A 35 -11.53 3.34 13.09
C HIS A 35 -11.23 3.23 11.59
N LEU A 36 -11.01 4.36 10.89
CA LEU A 36 -10.84 4.37 9.43
C LEU A 36 -9.58 3.62 8.94
N LEU A 37 -8.61 3.40 9.81
CA LEU A 37 -7.39 2.66 9.48
C LEU A 37 -7.47 1.16 9.83
N GLU A 38 -8.57 0.70 10.46
CA GLU A 38 -8.73 -0.71 10.85
C GLU A 38 -9.22 -1.59 9.69
N LYS A 39 -9.93 -1.00 8.72
CA LYS A 39 -10.49 -1.72 7.57
C LYS A 39 -10.19 -0.99 6.27
N GLY A 40 -9.63 -1.73 5.32
CA GLY A 40 -9.25 -1.22 4.01
C GLY A 40 -8.44 -2.24 3.24
N THR A 41 -7.79 -1.76 2.18
CA THR A 41 -6.91 -2.59 1.35
C THR A 41 -5.52 -1.98 1.33
N LEU A 42 -4.52 -2.80 1.64
CA LEU A 42 -3.11 -2.48 1.44
C LEU A 42 -2.72 -2.88 0.01
N TYR A 43 -1.98 -2.01 -0.66
CA TYR A 43 -1.44 -2.20 -1.98
C TYR A 43 0.07 -1.98 -1.96
N VAL A 44 0.76 -2.56 -2.94
CA VAL A 44 2.18 -2.33 -3.22
C VAL A 44 2.37 -1.85 -4.66
N ALA A 45 3.34 -0.98 -4.90
CA ALA A 45 3.63 -0.42 -6.20
C ALA A 45 4.37 -1.40 -7.12
N LYS A 46 3.99 -1.40 -8.40
CA LYS A 46 4.81 -1.89 -9.50
C LYS A 46 4.94 -0.80 -10.56
N PHE A 47 6.17 -0.50 -10.95
CA PHE A 47 6.50 0.47 -11.99
C PHE A 47 6.92 -0.27 -13.27
N ASN A 48 6.42 0.21 -14.41
CA ASN A 48 6.70 -0.34 -15.73
C ASN A 48 7.65 0.59 -16.51
N ASP A 49 8.34 0.04 -17.50
CA ASP A 49 9.33 0.77 -18.31
C ASP A 49 8.70 1.88 -19.19
N ASP A 50 7.36 1.91 -19.33
CA ASP A 50 6.63 2.94 -20.07
C ASP A 50 6.30 4.20 -19.25
N GLY A 51 6.88 4.31 -18.05
CA GLY A 51 6.66 5.43 -17.13
C GLY A 51 5.31 5.38 -16.40
N LYS A 52 4.55 4.28 -16.54
CA LYS A 52 3.33 4.03 -15.75
C LYS A 52 3.63 3.08 -14.60
N GLY A 53 2.65 2.94 -13.71
CA GLY A 53 2.68 1.94 -12.65
C GLY A 53 1.29 1.46 -12.28
N GLU A 54 1.25 0.41 -11.48
CA GLU A 54 0.05 -0.22 -10.96
C GLU A 54 0.15 -0.44 -9.45
N TRP A 55 -1.01 -0.42 -8.79
CA TRP A 55 -1.15 -0.74 -7.37
C TRP A 55 -1.67 -2.17 -7.25
N LEU A 56 -0.82 -3.08 -6.79
CA LEU A 56 -1.14 -4.49 -6.64
C LEU A 56 -1.76 -4.74 -5.25
N PRO A 57 -2.99 -5.28 -5.14
CA PRO A 57 -3.63 -5.50 -3.85
C PRO A 57 -2.99 -6.66 -3.10
N LEU A 58 -2.74 -6.45 -1.80
CA LEU A 58 -2.22 -7.46 -0.88
C LEU A 58 -3.38 -8.08 -0.08
N VAL A 59 -4.15 -8.93 -0.76
CA VAL A 59 -5.37 -9.56 -0.22
C VAL A 59 -5.23 -11.08 -0.25
N PHE A 60 -5.48 -11.71 0.89
CA PHE A 60 -5.44 -13.17 1.01
C PHE A 60 -6.46 -13.83 0.07
N GLY A 61 -6.03 -14.86 -0.65
CA GLY A 61 -6.81 -15.54 -1.68
C GLY A 61 -6.80 -14.85 -3.05
N GLN A 62 -6.07 -13.75 -3.23
CA GLN A 62 -5.90 -13.06 -4.51
C GLN A 62 -4.44 -13.07 -4.97
N ASN A 63 -4.18 -13.04 -6.28
CA ASN A 63 -2.83 -12.94 -6.84
C ASN A 63 -1.85 -14.02 -6.33
N GLY A 64 -2.38 -15.20 -5.97
CA GLY A 64 -1.63 -16.30 -5.37
C GLY A 64 -1.15 -16.03 -3.95
N LEU A 65 -1.70 -15.03 -3.25
CA LEU A 65 -1.44 -14.77 -1.83
C LEU A 65 -2.28 -15.69 -0.96
N ASP A 66 -1.89 -16.96 -0.87
CA ASP A 66 -2.60 -17.98 -0.11
C ASP A 66 -1.62 -18.95 0.58
N ALA A 67 -2.15 -20.03 1.15
CA ALA A 67 -1.37 -21.03 1.88
C ALA A 67 -0.25 -21.67 1.03
N SER A 68 -0.40 -21.74 -0.29
CA SER A 68 0.66 -22.26 -1.18
C SER A 68 1.92 -21.39 -1.19
N LYS A 69 1.79 -20.11 -0.85
CA LYS A 69 2.91 -19.16 -0.68
C LYS A 69 3.20 -18.84 0.80
N GLY A 70 2.67 -19.62 1.73
CA GLY A 70 2.98 -19.50 3.16
C GLY A 70 2.20 -18.42 3.91
N PHE A 71 1.05 -18.00 3.38
CA PHE A 71 0.11 -17.11 4.07
C PHE A 71 -1.08 -17.92 4.60
N GLU A 72 -1.43 -17.78 5.87
CA GLU A 72 -2.56 -18.55 6.44
C GLU A 72 -3.89 -17.81 6.38
N ASN A 73 -3.84 -16.49 6.49
CA ASN A 73 -4.99 -15.59 6.46
C ASN A 73 -4.52 -14.14 6.20
N GLN A 74 -5.45 -13.19 6.13
CA GLN A 74 -5.14 -11.77 5.90
C GLN A 74 -4.21 -11.16 6.95
N GLY A 75 -4.35 -11.54 8.23
CA GLY A 75 -3.51 -11.01 9.31
C GLY A 75 -2.06 -11.48 9.18
N ASP A 76 -1.86 -12.78 8.94
CA ASP A 76 -0.54 -13.36 8.68
C ASP A 76 0.13 -12.74 7.44
N LEU A 77 -0.64 -12.52 6.37
CA LEU A 77 -0.18 -11.83 5.17
C LEU A 77 0.32 -10.41 5.48
N LEU A 78 -0.43 -9.64 6.28
CA LEU A 78 -0.03 -8.28 6.67
C LEU A 78 1.21 -8.26 7.59
N ILE A 79 1.40 -9.27 8.43
CA ILE A 79 2.65 -9.43 9.21
C ILE A 79 3.82 -9.70 8.27
N LYS A 80 3.60 -10.51 7.22
CA LYS A 80 4.59 -10.89 6.21
C LYS A 80 4.55 -10.01 4.94
N THR A 81 4.21 -8.73 5.08
CA THR A 81 3.91 -7.83 3.95
C THR A 81 5.01 -7.80 2.87
N ARG A 82 6.30 -7.83 3.25
CA ARG A 82 7.42 -7.89 2.28
C ARG A 82 7.39 -9.14 1.41
N LEU A 83 7.14 -10.31 2.02
CA LEU A 83 6.99 -11.57 1.29
C LEU A 83 5.75 -11.56 0.39
N ALA A 84 4.67 -10.92 0.81
CA ALA A 84 3.49 -10.73 -0.02
C ALA A 84 3.78 -9.83 -1.23
N ALA A 85 4.56 -8.76 -1.04
CA ALA A 85 5.00 -7.87 -2.11
C ALA A 85 5.89 -8.58 -3.13
N ASP A 86 6.87 -9.37 -2.67
CA ASP A 86 7.66 -10.27 -3.54
C ASP A 86 6.75 -11.20 -4.35
N ALA A 87 5.79 -11.84 -3.68
CA ALA A 87 4.92 -12.85 -4.27
C ALA A 87 3.98 -12.30 -5.37
N VAL A 88 3.65 -11.01 -5.34
CA VAL A 88 2.86 -10.33 -6.40
C VAL A 88 3.74 -9.63 -7.44
N GLY A 89 5.06 -9.65 -7.29
CA GLY A 89 5.99 -9.06 -8.24
C GLY A 89 6.06 -7.54 -8.18
N ALA A 90 6.01 -6.97 -6.97
CA ALA A 90 6.25 -5.54 -6.76
C ALA A 90 7.64 -5.09 -7.24
N THR A 91 7.79 -3.81 -7.57
CA THR A 91 9.07 -3.25 -8.00
C THR A 91 9.95 -2.95 -6.80
N LYS A 92 11.13 -3.56 -6.76
CA LYS A 92 12.18 -3.28 -5.77
C LYS A 92 12.72 -1.88 -5.97
N MET A 93 12.76 -1.10 -4.89
CA MET A 93 13.10 0.31 -4.91
C MET A 93 14.46 0.58 -4.26
N ASP A 94 15.09 1.67 -4.66
CA ASP A 94 16.23 2.24 -3.95
C ASP A 94 15.67 2.96 -2.72
N ARG A 95 15.68 2.31 -1.54
CA ARG A 95 15.39 2.90 -0.22
C ARG A 95 14.31 4.01 -0.19
N PRO A 96 13.03 3.68 -0.42
CA PRO A 96 11.96 4.65 -0.37
C PRO A 96 11.78 5.22 1.05
N GLU A 97 12.06 6.51 1.23
CA GLU A 97 11.97 7.18 2.54
C GLU A 97 10.69 8.04 2.64
N TRP A 98 10.80 9.36 2.42
CA TRP A 98 9.72 10.31 2.68
C TRP A 98 8.77 10.40 1.48
N ILE A 99 7.47 10.43 1.76
CA ILE A 99 6.42 10.61 0.75
C ILE A 99 5.56 11.83 1.07
N ALA A 100 5.30 12.66 0.05
CA ALA A 100 4.42 13.84 0.16
C ALA A 100 3.42 13.89 -1.00
N VAL A 101 2.21 14.35 -0.69
CA VAL A 101 1.14 14.61 -1.69
C VAL A 101 1.10 16.11 -1.96
N ASP A 102 1.02 16.48 -3.24
CA ASP A 102 0.91 17.88 -3.64
C ASP A 102 -0.49 18.44 -3.34
N PRO A 103 -0.64 19.46 -2.48
CA PRO A 103 -1.94 20.06 -2.22
C PRO A 103 -2.45 20.97 -3.36
N TYR A 104 -1.59 21.34 -4.31
CA TYR A 104 -1.90 22.22 -5.43
C TYR A 104 -2.06 21.48 -6.75
N HIS A 105 -1.50 20.27 -6.87
CA HIS A 105 -1.59 19.43 -8.06
C HIS A 105 -2.22 18.07 -7.74
N ALA A 106 -3.55 18.02 -7.84
CA ALA A 106 -4.32 16.83 -7.47
C ALA A 106 -3.84 15.58 -8.22
N GLY A 107 -3.48 14.55 -7.45
CA GLY A 107 -2.98 13.27 -7.98
C GLY A 107 -1.46 13.14 -7.99
N SER A 108 -0.71 14.23 -7.79
CA SER A 108 0.75 14.17 -7.70
C SER A 108 1.22 13.73 -6.33
N VAL A 109 2.17 12.78 -6.32
CA VAL A 109 2.81 12.23 -5.12
C VAL A 109 4.32 12.17 -5.39
N TYR A 110 5.12 12.58 -4.43
CA TYR A 110 6.58 12.60 -4.51
C TYR A 110 7.15 11.67 -3.44
N CYS A 111 8.20 10.91 -3.80
CA CYS A 111 8.91 10.00 -2.91
C CYS A 111 10.42 10.21 -3.07
N THR A 112 11.17 10.23 -1.97
CA THR A 112 12.64 10.10 -2.01
C THR A 112 13.02 8.62 -2.09
N LEU A 113 14.13 8.33 -2.80
CA LEU A 113 14.70 7.00 -3.04
C LEU A 113 16.21 7.06 -2.73
#